data_AF-A0A1F8C0T1-F1
#
_entry.id   AF-A0A1F8C0T1-F1
#
_cell.length_a   1.000
_cell.length_b   1.000
_cell.length_c   1.000
_cell.angle_alpha   90.00
_cell.angle_beta   90.00
_cell.angle_gamma   90.00
#
_symmetry.space_group_name_H-M   'P 1'
#
loop_
_entity.id
_entity.type
_entity.pdbx_description
1 polymer ?
#
loop_
_entity_poly.entity_id
_entity_poly.type
_entity_poly.pdbx_seq_one_letter_code
_entity_poly.pdbx_strand_id
1 'polypeptide(L)'
;MSKTKSVPKFKSIQEEARFWDTHSTEDFPDYWEEAPDIKFSKNLKSIYKQVVPIRLDTQTTNAVKKVAEIKGIGLSTAARMLLRERLHEMEMLPYA
;
A
#
# COMPACT_ATOMS: atom_id res chain seq x y z
N MET A 1 37.23 -3.89 -17.31
CA MET A 1 36.58 -2.56 -17.30
C MET A 1 35.57 -2.53 -18.44
N SER A 2 34.34 -2.98 -18.18
CA SER A 2 33.27 -2.97 -19.20
C SER A 2 32.72 -1.55 -19.34
N LYS A 3 32.56 -1.10 -20.58
CA LYS A 3 31.95 0.19 -20.94
C LYS A 3 30.64 0.39 -20.16
N THR A 4 30.54 1.45 -19.37
CA THR A 4 29.26 1.88 -18.81
C THR A 4 28.40 2.43 -19.96
N LYS A 5 27.16 1.96 -20.05
CA LYS A 5 26.19 2.47 -21.03
C LYS A 5 25.67 3.82 -20.51
N SER A 6 25.51 4.80 -21.40
CA SER A 6 24.94 6.11 -21.06
C SER A 6 23.46 6.19 -21.41
N VAL A 7 22.67 6.88 -20.60
CA VAL A 7 21.25 7.14 -20.89
C VAL A 7 21.14 8.24 -21.95
N PRO A 8 20.36 8.04 -23.03
CA PRO A 8 20.22 9.02 -24.10
C PRO A 8 19.36 10.22 -23.66
N LYS A 9 19.43 11.33 -24.40
CA LYS A 9 18.51 12.46 -24.23
C LYS A 9 17.22 12.18 -24.99
N PHE A 10 16.11 12.06 -24.27
CA PHE A 10 14.79 11.83 -24.86
C PHE A 10 14.15 13.13 -25.35
N LYS A 11 13.37 13.04 -26.42
CA LYS A 11 12.60 14.17 -26.97
C LYS A 11 11.19 14.23 -26.39
N SER A 12 10.72 13.16 -25.76
CA SER A 12 9.39 13.06 -25.16
C SER A 12 9.34 12.04 -24.01
N ILE A 13 8.36 12.19 -23.12
CA ILE A 13 8.10 11.25 -22.01
C ILE A 13 7.77 9.85 -22.54
N GLN A 14 7.06 9.75 -23.66
CA GLN A 14 6.68 8.46 -24.27
C GLN A 14 7.89 7.69 -24.80
N GLU A 15 8.92 8.40 -25.27
CA GLU A 15 10.17 7.79 -25.73
C GLU A 15 10.98 7.24 -24.55
N GLU A 16 11.03 8.00 -23.45
CA GLU A 16 11.68 7.58 -22.20
C GLU A 16 11.00 6.34 -21.60
N ALA A 17 9.66 6.32 -21.54
CA ALA A 17 8.92 5.18 -21.03
C ALA A 17 9.23 3.89 -21.82
N ARG A 18 9.20 3.96 -23.16
CA ARG A 18 9.53 2.82 -24.04
C ARG A 18 10.97 2.33 -23.87
N PHE A 19 11.89 3.25 -23.60
CA PHE A 19 13.28 2.90 -23.33
C PHE A 19 13.38 2.06 -22.05
N TRP A 20 12.76 2.52 -20.95
CA TRP A 20 12.77 1.80 -19.68
C TRP A 20 11.93 0.52 -19.66
N ASP A 21 10.93 0.39 -20.54
CA ASP A 21 10.20 -0.87 -20.73
C ASP A 21 11.10 -1.99 -21.28
N THR A 22 12.19 -1.64 -21.96
CA THR A 22 13.05 -2.60 -22.69
C THR A 22 14.46 -2.71 -22.14
N HIS A 23 14.86 -1.82 -21.22
CA HIS A 23 16.21 -1.75 -20.66
C HIS A 23 16.20 -1.86 -19.13
N SER A 24 17.11 -2.66 -18.59
CA SER A 24 17.31 -2.74 -17.13
C SER A 24 17.92 -1.44 -16.60
N THR A 25 17.46 -0.99 -15.42
CA THR A 25 18.04 0.17 -14.73
C THR A 25 19.45 -0.09 -14.20
N GLU A 26 19.79 -1.36 -13.96
CA GLU A 26 21.11 -1.80 -13.50
C GLU A 26 22.21 -1.61 -14.55
N ASP A 27 21.85 -1.50 -15.83
CA ASP A 27 22.79 -1.29 -16.94
C ASP A 27 23.37 0.13 -16.98
N PHE A 28 22.82 1.06 -16.18
CA PHE A 28 23.16 2.49 -16.18
C PHE A 28 23.53 3.01 -14.79
N PRO A 29 24.58 2.46 -14.13
CA PRO A 29 24.94 2.80 -12.76
C PRO A 29 25.33 4.28 -12.58
N ASP A 30 25.93 4.89 -13.62
CA ASP A 30 26.38 6.29 -13.59
C ASP A 30 25.22 7.30 -13.79
N TYR A 31 24.02 6.82 -14.14
CA TYR A 31 22.84 7.68 -14.34
C TYR A 31 22.12 8.00 -13.03
N TRP A 32 22.27 7.13 -12.03
CA TRP A 32 21.56 7.26 -10.76
C TRP A 32 22.41 8.04 -9.75
N GLU A 33 21.75 8.89 -8.98
CA GLU A 33 22.36 9.47 -7.79
C GLU A 33 22.16 8.52 -6.61
N GLU A 34 23.16 8.46 -5.73
CA GLU A 34 23.03 7.69 -4.50
C GLU A 34 21.88 8.28 -3.67
N ALA A 35 20.89 7.44 -3.36
CA ALA A 35 19.77 7.87 -2.54
C ALA A 35 20.32 8.34 -1.18
N PRO A 36 19.89 9.51 -0.67
CA PRO A 36 20.31 9.95 0.66
C PRO A 36 19.87 8.91 1.69
N ASP A 37 20.65 8.76 2.77
CA ASP A 37 20.37 7.81 3.87
C ASP A 37 18.88 7.80 4.23
N ILE A 38 18.18 6.77 3.75
CA ILE A 38 16.74 6.65 3.93
C ILE A 38 16.49 6.32 5.40
N LYS A 39 16.15 7.35 6.18
CA LYS A 39 15.75 7.18 7.57
C LYS A 39 14.32 6.66 7.60
N PHE A 40 14.16 5.34 7.61
CA PHE A 40 12.88 4.74 7.99
C PHE A 40 12.55 5.19 9.42
N SER A 41 11.35 5.74 9.60
CA SER A 41 10.89 6.11 10.94
C SER A 41 10.80 4.85 11.79
N LYS A 42 11.76 4.68 12.71
CA LYS A 42 11.80 3.59 13.69
C LYS A 42 10.55 3.58 14.59
N ASN A 43 9.78 4.67 14.58
CA ASN A 43 8.58 4.88 15.37
C ASN A 43 7.30 4.92 14.52
N LEU A 44 7.25 4.22 13.39
CA LEU A 44 5.99 3.88 12.70
C LEU A 44 5.13 2.98 13.60
N LYS A 45 4.53 3.62 14.60
CA LYS A 45 3.60 3.00 15.51
C LYS A 45 2.26 2.99 14.80
N SER A 46 1.83 1.81 14.35
CA SER A 46 0.45 1.62 13.88
C SER A 46 -0.51 2.29 14.85
N ILE A 47 -1.44 3.11 14.35
CA ILE A 47 -2.52 3.68 15.17
C ILE A 47 -3.40 2.57 15.78
N TYR A 48 -3.35 1.37 15.20
CA TYR A 48 -4.05 0.17 15.66
C TYR A 48 -3.17 -0.66 16.61
N LYS A 49 -2.68 -0.06 17.71
CA LYS A 49 -1.80 -0.76 18.67
C LYS A 49 -2.52 -1.82 19.50
N GLN A 50 -3.83 -1.66 19.69
CA GLN A 50 -4.61 -2.52 20.56
C GLN A 50 -5.42 -3.48 19.70
N VAL A 51 -5.04 -4.76 19.74
CA VAL A 51 -5.84 -5.85 19.19
C VAL A 51 -6.84 -6.26 20.27
N VAL A 52 -8.12 -6.02 20.01
CA VAL A 52 -9.21 -6.50 20.88
C VAL A 52 -9.78 -7.78 20.26
N PRO A 53 -9.63 -8.95 20.90
CA PRO A 53 -10.23 -10.18 20.39
C PRO A 53 -11.75 -10.12 20.56
N ILE A 54 -12.50 -10.20 19.46
CA ILE A 54 -13.96 -10.22 19.44
C ILE A 54 -14.42 -11.64 19.10
N ARG A 55 -15.32 -12.20 19.92
CA ARG A 55 -15.94 -13.49 19.62
C ARG A 55 -17.13 -13.25 18.68
N LEU A 56 -17.14 -13.95 17.55
CA LEU A 56 -18.24 -13.94 16.60
C LEU A 56 -18.69 -15.38 16.38
N ASP A 57 -19.99 -15.58 16.19
CA ASP A 57 -20.52 -16.87 15.75
C ASP A 57 -20.17 -17.13 14.27
N THR A 58 -20.41 -18.37 13.83
CA THR A 58 -20.11 -18.80 12.46
C THR A 58 -20.86 -18.01 11.40
N GLN A 59 -22.14 -17.66 11.63
CA GLN A 59 -22.94 -16.93 10.65
C GLN A 59 -22.41 -15.51 10.49
N THR A 60 -22.17 -14.81 11.61
CA THR A 60 -21.60 -13.45 11.58
C THR A 60 -20.23 -13.44 10.92
N THR A 61 -19.36 -14.40 11.24
CA THR A 61 -18.04 -14.52 10.62
C THR A 61 -18.12 -14.67 9.09
N ASN A 62 -19.04 -15.50 8.62
CA ASN A 62 -19.23 -15.72 7.18
C ASN A 62 -19.82 -14.50 6.47
N ALA A 63 -20.73 -13.76 7.12
CA ALA A 63 -21.25 -12.52 6.58
C ALA A 63 -20.15 -11.47 6.39
N VAL A 64 -19.26 -11.30 7.38
CA VAL A 64 -18.13 -10.35 7.29
C VAL A 64 -17.15 -10.78 6.19
N LYS A 65 -16.87 -12.09 6.05
CA LYS A 65 -16.05 -12.61 4.93
C LYS A 65 -16.63 -12.25 3.57
N LYS A 66 -17.94 -12.43 3.39
CA LYS A 66 -18.61 -12.08 2.14
C LYS A 66 -18.51 -10.59 1.81
N VAL A 67 -18.64 -9.71 2.81
CA VAL A 67 -18.42 -8.27 2.63
C VAL A 67 -16.97 -7.97 2.22
N ALA A 68 -16.01 -8.65 2.86
CA ALA A 68 -14.59 -8.50 2.56
C ALA A 68 -14.27 -8.89 1.11
N GLU A 69 -14.80 -10.03 0.64
CA GLU A 69 -14.66 -10.52 -0.74
C GLU A 69 -15.26 -9.55 -1.76
N ILE A 70 -16.50 -9.11 -1.55
CA ILE A 70 -17.20 -8.17 -2.46
C ILE A 70 -16.43 -6.86 -2.61
N LYS A 71 -15.82 -6.37 -1.52
CA LYS A 71 -15.08 -5.10 -1.51
C LYS A 71 -13.58 -5.24 -1.84
N GLY A 72 -13.07 -6.47 -2.00
CA GLY A 72 -11.65 -6.71 -2.24
C GLY A 72 -10.73 -6.27 -1.09
N ILE A 73 -11.20 -6.34 0.15
CA ILE A 73 -10.46 -5.92 1.36
C ILE A 73 -10.26 -7.08 2.34
N GLY A 74 -9.29 -6.95 3.25
CA GLY A 74 -9.05 -7.97 4.28
C GLY A 74 -10.19 -8.09 5.31
N LEU A 75 -10.35 -9.28 5.90
CA LEU A 75 -11.42 -9.59 6.87
C LEU A 75 -11.46 -8.60 8.05
N SER A 76 -10.31 -8.31 8.67
CA SER A 76 -10.21 -7.37 9.78
C SER A 76 -10.55 -5.93 9.35
N THR A 77 -10.24 -5.56 8.11
CA THR A 77 -10.60 -4.26 7.54
C THR A 77 -12.10 -4.14 7.32
N ALA A 78 -12.74 -5.18 6.79
CA ALA A 78 -14.20 -5.24 6.64
C ALA A 78 -14.91 -5.18 7.99
N ALA A 79 -14.45 -5.98 8.98
CA ALA A 79 -15.00 -5.95 10.34
C ALA A 79 -14.89 -4.55 10.97
N ARG A 80 -13.72 -3.91 10.86
CA ARG A 80 -13.49 -2.55 11.37
C ARG A 80 -14.42 -1.53 10.70
N MET A 81 -14.58 -1.62 9.39
CA MET A 81 -15.46 -0.72 8.62
C MET A 81 -16.91 -0.86 9.10
N LEU A 82 -17.46 -2.08 9.14
CA LEU A 82 -18.83 -2.35 9.57
C LEU A 82 -19.08 -1.90 11.02
N LEU A 83 -18.13 -2.17 11.93
CA LEU A 83 -18.21 -1.70 13.31
C LEU A 83 -18.26 -0.17 13.39
N ARG A 84 -17.43 0.52 12.61
CA ARG A 84 -17.45 1.99 12.57
C ARG A 84 -18.77 2.49 12.01
N GLU A 85 -19.24 1.98 10.88
CA GLU A 85 -20.53 2.36 10.28
C GLU A 85 -21.65 2.27 11.33
N ARG A 86 -21.75 1.13 12.03
CA ARG A 86 -22.76 0.93 13.07
C ARG A 86 -22.60 1.91 14.24
N LEU A 87 -21.39 2.23 14.67
CA LEU A 87 -21.14 3.21 15.74
C LEU A 87 -21.50 4.63 15.34
N HIS A 88 -21.35 5.00 14.06
CA HIS A 88 -21.80 6.30 13.55
C HIS A 88 -23.33 6.37 13.53
N GLU A 89 -24.01 5.30 13.09
CA GLU A 89 -25.47 5.21 13.14
C GLU A 89 -26.02 5.29 14.57
N MET A 90 -25.25 4.83 15.56
CA MET A 90 -25.57 4.98 16.98
C MET A 90 -25.19 6.35 17.56
N GLU A 91 -24.59 7.25 16.76
CA GLU A 91 -24.03 8.54 17.21
C GLU A 91 -22.96 8.41 18.31
N MET A 92 -22.33 7.22 18.42
CA MET A 92 -21.29 6.92 19.42
C MET A 92 -19.88 7.25 18.91
N LEU A 93 -19.76 7.59 17.63
CA LEU A 93 -18.51 7.97 16.99
C LEU A 93 -18.78 9.09 15.97
N PRO A 94 -18.09 10.24 16.06
CA PRO A 94 -18.28 11.32 15.10
C PRO A 94 -17.70 10.94 13.72
N TYR A 95 -18.37 11.40 12.66
CA TYR A 95 -17.78 11.42 11.32
C TYR A 95 -16.57 12.35 11.34
N ALA A 96 -15.39 11.78 11.02
CA ALA A 96 -14.13 12.50 10.91
C ALA A 96 -13.96 13.11 9.51
#